data_AF-A0A954STH0-F1
#
_entry.id   AF-A0A954STH0-F1
#
_cell.length_a   1.000
_cell.length_b   1.000
_cell.length_c   1.000
_cell.angle_alpha   90.00
_cell.angle_beta   90.00
_cell.angle_gamma   90.00
#
_symmetry.space_group_name_H-M   'P 1'
#
loop_
_entity.id
_entity.type
_entity.pdbx_description
1 polymer ?
#
loop_
_entity_poly.entity_id
_entity_poly.type
_entity_poly.pdbx_seq_one_letter_code
_entity_poly.pdbx_strand_id
1 'polypeptide(L)'
;MARKVVSRRALREEAEAAEKAGVSTEKATKKAPKKKAAKRKTTSRSRATKEVRLKALWGVFNQSMRRVAVFEYNEHRKAEKMAAELTEKAKSPHFVQRIKEEIEE
;
A
#
# COMPACT_ATOMS: atom_id res chain seq x y z
N MET A 1 -30.08 -9.44 -9.73
CA MET A 1 -30.15 -9.91 -8.32
C MET A 1 -29.02 -9.27 -7.54
N ALA A 2 -29.33 -8.39 -6.58
CA ALA A 2 -28.31 -7.77 -5.74
C ALA A 2 -27.83 -8.77 -4.69
N ARG A 3 -26.52 -9.05 -4.64
CA ARG A 3 -25.94 -9.92 -3.61
C ARG A 3 -25.93 -9.17 -2.28
N LYS A 4 -26.47 -9.80 -1.23
CA LYS A 4 -26.48 -9.27 0.14
C LYS A 4 -25.03 -9.09 0.61
N VAL A 5 -24.61 -7.85 0.84
CA VAL A 5 -23.29 -7.55 1.40
C VAL A 5 -23.33 -7.86 2.89
N VAL A 6 -22.62 -8.92 3.30
CA VAL A 6 -22.47 -9.26 4.72
C VAL A 6 -21.66 -8.16 5.39
N SER A 7 -22.18 -7.61 6.49
CA SER A 7 -21.52 -6.54 7.22
C SER A 7 -20.21 -7.07 7.81
N ARG A 8 -19.14 -6.27 7.74
CA ARG A 8 -17.81 -6.63 8.28
C ARG A 8 -17.81 -6.99 9.77
N ARG A 9 -18.89 -6.65 10.47
CA ARG A 9 -19.12 -6.98 11.88
C ARG A 9 -19.51 -8.45 12.05
N ALA A 10 -20.40 -8.96 11.21
CA ALA A 10 -20.81 -10.38 11.22
C ALA A 10 -19.62 -11.31 10.92
N LEU A 11 -18.77 -10.94 9.95
CA LEU A 11 -17.55 -11.70 9.64
C LEU A 11 -16.54 -11.76 10.81
N ARG A 12 -16.51 -10.74 11.67
CA ARG A 12 -15.65 -10.72 12.86
C ARG A 12 -16.23 -11.55 14.00
N GLU A 13 -17.54 -11.50 14.19
CA GLU A 13 -18.24 -12.31 15.20
C GLU A 13 -18.14 -13.81 14.87
N GLU A 14 -18.23 -14.19 13.59
CA GLU A 14 -18.00 -15.57 13.14
C GLU A 14 -16.56 -16.04 13.39
N ALA A 15 -15.57 -15.17 13.17
CA ALA A 15 -14.16 -15.48 13.41
C ALA A 15 -13.84 -15.62 14.91
N GLU A 16 -14.39 -14.74 15.77
CA GLU A 16 -14.20 -14.84 17.22
C GLU A 16 -14.92 -16.06 17.83
N ALA A 17 -16.09 -16.43 17.29
CA ALA A 17 -16.80 -17.63 17.70
C ALA A 17 -16.02 -18.91 17.34
N ALA A 18 -15.38 -18.94 16.16
CA ALA A 18 -14.53 -20.05 15.74
C ALA A 18 -13.27 -20.20 16.61
N GLU A 19 -12.63 -19.09 17.00
CA GLU A 19 -11.50 -19.09 17.95
C GLU A 19 -11.91 -19.60 19.34
N LYS A 20 -13.06 -19.17 19.87
CA LYS A 20 -13.55 -19.67 21.17
C LYS A 20 -13.91 -21.15 21.16
N ALA A 21 -14.43 -21.68 20.04
CA ALA A 21 -14.73 -23.10 19.89
C ALA A 21 -13.44 -23.95 19.73
N GLY A 22 -12.40 -23.41 19.08
CA GLY A 22 -11.09 -24.07 18.98
C GLY A 22 -10.36 -24.16 20.33
N VAL A 23 -10.40 -23.10 21.13
CA VAL A 23 -9.72 -23.05 22.44
C VAL A 23 -10.39 -23.92 23.51
N SER A 24 -11.70 -24.21 23.38
CA SER A 24 -12.45 -25.00 24.37
C SER A 24 -12.33 -26.51 24.17
N THR A 25 -11.87 -26.99 23.01
CA THR A 25 -11.69 -28.43 22.76
C THR A 25 -10.30 -28.93 23.20
N GLU A 26 -9.30 -28.05 23.29
CA GLU A 26 -7.90 -28.47 23.50
C GLU A 26 -7.44 -28.48 24.98
N LYS A 27 -8.33 -28.17 25.94
CA LYS A 27 -7.93 -28.02 27.36
C LYS A 27 -8.11 -29.25 28.26
N ALA A 28 -8.51 -30.40 27.74
CA ALA A 28 -8.86 -31.54 28.56
C ALA A 28 -8.18 -32.86 28.20
N THR A 29 -6.87 -32.90 27.91
CA THR A 29 -6.12 -34.18 28.07
C THR A 29 -4.60 -34.02 28.24
N LYS A 30 -4.16 -34.43 29.43
CA LYS A 30 -2.99 -35.28 29.73
C LYS A 30 -1.57 -34.68 29.86
N LYS A 31 -0.98 -35.06 31.01
CA LYS A 31 0.36 -34.86 31.57
C LYS A 31 1.49 -35.57 30.78
N ALA A 32 2.65 -34.90 30.70
CA ALA A 32 4.06 -35.35 30.51
C ALA A 32 4.43 -36.12 29.20
N PRO A 33 5.70 -36.18 28.70
CA PRO A 33 7.00 -35.81 29.31
C PRO A 33 7.95 -34.94 28.43
N LYS A 34 9.12 -34.60 29.00
CA LYS A 34 10.26 -33.83 28.44
C LYS A 34 10.58 -34.18 26.97
N LYS A 35 10.57 -33.16 26.09
CA LYS A 35 11.18 -33.24 24.75
C LYS A 35 12.33 -32.24 24.63
N LYS A 36 13.42 -32.77 24.08
CA LYS A 36 14.73 -32.17 23.80
C LYS A 36 14.57 -30.74 23.29
N ALA A 37 15.39 -29.83 23.82
CA ALA A 37 15.50 -28.46 23.33
C ALA A 37 15.78 -28.49 21.83
N ALA A 38 14.74 -28.22 21.04
CA ALA A 38 14.86 -28.03 19.61
C ALA A 38 15.75 -26.81 19.42
N LYS A 39 16.95 -27.02 18.87
CA LYS A 39 17.86 -25.96 18.44
C LYS A 39 17.03 -25.02 17.58
N ARG A 40 16.68 -23.86 18.12
CA ARG A 40 15.97 -22.81 17.38
C ARG A 40 16.83 -22.56 16.16
N LYS A 41 16.36 -22.99 14.98
CA LYS A 41 16.87 -22.47 13.72
C LYS A 41 16.55 -21.00 13.82
N THR A 42 17.55 -20.19 14.19
CA THR A 42 17.50 -18.74 14.03
C THR A 42 17.07 -18.56 12.59
N THR A 43 15.81 -18.15 12.39
CA THR A 43 15.24 -17.87 11.09
C THR A 43 16.26 -16.98 10.41
N SER A 44 16.94 -17.54 9.40
CA SER A 44 17.87 -16.82 8.56
C SER A 44 17.16 -15.54 8.16
N ARG A 45 17.75 -14.38 8.47
CA ARG A 45 17.22 -13.06 8.11
C ARG A 45 16.61 -13.19 6.72
N SER A 46 15.27 -13.17 6.68
CA SER A 46 14.52 -13.26 5.43
C SER A 46 15.10 -12.18 4.55
N ARG A 47 15.60 -12.56 3.37
CA ARG A 47 16.06 -11.59 2.38
C ARG A 47 14.98 -10.53 2.27
N ALA A 48 15.33 -9.29 2.61
CA ALA A 48 14.41 -8.18 2.50
C ALA A 48 13.96 -8.14 1.03
N THR A 49 12.69 -8.45 0.79
CA THR A 49 12.06 -8.21 -0.50
C THR A 49 12.31 -6.73 -0.78
N LYS A 50 13.02 -6.40 -1.86
CA LYS A 50 13.16 -5.03 -2.32
C LYS A 50 11.74 -4.52 -2.62
N GLU A 51 11.16 -3.83 -1.65
CA GLU A 51 9.90 -3.11 -1.85
C GLU A 51 10.23 -1.94 -2.77
N VAL A 52 9.78 -2.01 -4.02
CA VAL A 52 9.83 -0.87 -4.92
C VAL A 52 8.89 0.18 -4.34
N ARG A 53 9.46 1.18 -3.65
CA ARG A 53 8.68 2.28 -3.07
C ARG A 53 8.34 3.27 -4.17
N LEU A 54 7.05 3.39 -4.47
CA LEU A 54 6.55 4.36 -5.44
C LEU A 54 6.34 5.70 -4.75
N LYS A 55 6.91 6.79 -5.27
CA LYS A 55 6.51 8.15 -4.88
C LYS A 55 5.58 8.73 -5.94
N ALA A 56 4.53 9.39 -5.45
CA ALA A 56 3.66 10.18 -6.30
C ALA A 56 4.31 11.55 -6.52
N LEU A 57 4.34 12.01 -7.76
CA LEU A 57 4.85 13.32 -8.16
C LEU A 57 3.80 14.01 -9.03
N TRP A 58 3.85 15.33 -9.08
CA TRP A 58 3.02 16.12 -9.99
C TRP A 58 3.88 16.56 -11.17
N GLY A 59 3.59 16.03 -12.36
CA GLY A 59 4.24 16.45 -13.60
C GLY A 59 3.41 17.52 -14.30
N VAL A 60 4.06 18.57 -14.78
CA VAL A 60 3.48 19.50 -15.75
C VAL A 60 3.80 19.00 -17.15
N PHE A 61 2.77 18.81 -17.97
CA PHE A 61 2.84 18.26 -19.31
C PHE A 61 2.39 19.29 -20.34
N ASN A 62 2.92 19.17 -21.56
CA ASN A 62 2.43 19.89 -22.73
C ASN A 62 1.39 19.05 -23.51
N GLN A 63 0.77 19.63 -24.54
CA GLN A 63 -0.19 18.92 -25.41
C GLN A 63 0.37 17.62 -26.02
N SER A 64 1.69 17.52 -26.22
CA SER A 64 2.36 16.33 -26.75
C SER A 64 2.75 15.31 -25.67
N MET A 65 2.18 15.39 -24.46
CA MET A 65 2.48 14.52 -23.31
C MET A 65 3.96 14.52 -22.90
N ARG A 66 4.72 15.58 -23.21
CA ARG A 66 6.10 15.72 -22.75
C ARG A 66 6.11 16.36 -21.37
N ARG A 67 6.93 15.79 -20.46
CA ARG A 67 7.18 16.34 -19.13
C ARG A 67 8.03 17.61 -19.25
N VAL A 68 7.51 18.73 -18.77
CA VAL A 68 8.21 20.03 -18.75
C VAL A 68 8.83 20.27 -17.37
N ALA A 69 8.10 19.96 -16.31
CA ALA A 69 8.56 20.10 -14.93
C ALA A 69 7.94 19.00 -14.05
N VAL A 70 8.64 18.65 -12.96
CA VAL A 70 8.19 17.68 -11.97
C VAL A 70 8.26 18.34 -10.60
N PHE A 71 7.20 18.16 -9.82
CA PHE A 71 7.04 18.70 -8.47
C PHE A 71 6.71 17.57 -7.49
N GLU A 72 7.05 17.79 -6.22
CA GLU A 72 6.70 16.82 -5.17
C GLU A 72 5.20 16.75 -4.94
N TYR A 73 4.72 15.64 -4.37
CA TYR A 73 3.29 15.42 -4.10
C TYR A 73 2.62 16.56 -3.30
N ASN A 74 3.37 17.19 -2.39
CA ASN A 74 2.88 18.27 -1.54
C ASN A 74 2.72 19.61 -2.30
N GLU A 75 3.27 19.70 -3.51
CA GLU A 75 3.43 20.95 -4.25
C GLU A 75 2.45 21.09 -5.44
N HIS A 76 1.29 20.43 -5.38
CA HIS A 76 0.27 20.49 -6.44
C HIS A 76 -0.05 21.92 -6.90
N ARG A 77 -0.24 22.84 -5.95
CA ARG A 77 -0.53 24.26 -6.25
C ARG A 77 0.60 24.96 -7.00
N LYS A 78 1.85 24.56 -6.79
CA LYS A 78 3.00 25.11 -7.53
C LYS A 78 2.99 24.58 -8.96
N ALA A 79 2.68 23.29 -9.14
CA ALA A 79 2.56 22.68 -10.46
C ALA A 79 1.44 23.33 -11.30
N GLU A 80 0.28 23.63 -10.70
CA GLU A 80 -0.83 24.31 -11.37
C GLU A 80 -0.46 25.73 -11.82
N LYS A 81 0.20 26.51 -10.95
CA LYS A 81 0.67 27.85 -11.29
C LYS A 81 1.66 27.81 -12.45
N MET A 82 2.63 26.90 -12.40
CA MET A 82 3.60 26.74 -13.48
C MET A 82 2.93 26.31 -14.79
N ALA A 83 1.92 25.44 -14.75
CA ALA A 83 1.14 25.07 -15.92
C ALA A 83 0.38 26.26 -16.52
N ALA A 84 -0.23 27.11 -15.69
CA ALA A 84 -0.91 28.33 -16.14
C ALA A 84 0.07 29.31 -16.79
N GLU A 85 1.19 29.62 -16.13
CA GLU A 85 2.23 30.51 -16.65
C GLU A 85 2.81 30.02 -17.98
N LEU A 86 3.05 28.71 -18.10
CA LEU A 86 3.52 28.11 -19.35
C LEU A 86 2.46 28.13 -20.44
N THR A 87 1.18 27.99 -20.10
CA THR A 87 0.08 28.09 -21.06
C THR A 87 -0.03 29.49 -21.65
N GLU A 88 0.09 30.53 -20.80
CA GLU A 88 0.11 31.92 -21.23
C GLU A 88 1.32 32.22 -22.12
N LYS A 89 2.51 31.73 -21.73
CA LYS A 89 3.76 32.01 -22.46
C LYS A 89 3.87 31.25 -23.80
N ALA A 90 3.48 29.98 -23.84
CA ALA A 90 3.73 29.10 -24.97
C ALA A 90 2.57 29.02 -25.97
N LYS A 91 1.44 29.72 -25.73
CA LYS A 91 0.20 29.64 -26.52
C LYS A 91 -0.31 28.20 -26.75
N SER A 92 0.13 27.27 -25.91
CA SER A 92 -0.22 25.85 -25.98
C SER A 92 -0.67 25.41 -24.58
N PRO A 93 -1.78 24.65 -24.48
CA PRO A 93 -2.30 24.23 -23.18
C PRO A 93 -1.31 23.29 -22.48
N HIS A 94 -0.93 23.68 -21.27
CA HIS A 94 -0.20 22.82 -20.34
C HIS A 94 -1.16 22.34 -19.25
N PHE A 95 -0.95 21.11 -18.77
CA PHE A 95 -1.79 20.52 -17.73
C PHE A 95 -0.94 19.73 -16.72
N VAL A 96 -1.50 19.52 -15.54
CA VAL A 96 -0.86 18.78 -14.45
C VAL A 96 -1.39 17.36 -14.40
N GLN A 97 -0.50 16.38 -14.25
CA GLN A 97 -0.87 14.98 -14.06
C GLN A 97 -0.05 14.33 -12.95
N ARG A 98 -0.70 13.46 -12.17
CA ARG A 98 -0.01 12.67 -11.15
C ARG A 98 0.78 11.54 -11.81
N ILE A 99 2.08 11.51 -11.54
CA ILE A 99 3.01 10.46 -11.97
C ILE A 99 3.32 9.59 -10.76
N LYS A 100 3.42 8.29 -10.97
CA LYS A 100 3.97 7.35 -9.99
C LYS A 100 5.37 6.99 -10.48
N GLU A 101 6.40 7.53 -9.84
CA GLU A 101 7.77 7.16 -10.16
C GLU A 101 8.27 6.14 -9.15
N GLU A 102 8.92 5.10 -9.66
CA GLU A 102 9.58 4.09 -8.84
C GLU A 102 10.86 4.70 -8.28
N ILE A 103 11.03 4.65 -6.95
CA ILE A 103 12.29 5.02 -6.32
C ILE A 103 13.03 3.74 -6.00
N GLU A 104 14.09 3.50 -6.75
CA GLU A 104 15.12 2.56 -6.35
C GLU A 104 15.95 3.23 -5.25
N GLU A 105 15.72 2.82 -4.00
CA GLU A 105 16.59 3.11 -2.85
C GLU A 105 17.57 1.93 -2.64
#